data_AF-A0A6M7WS36-F1
#
_entry.id   AF-A0A6M7WS36-F1
#
_cell.length_a   1.000
_cell.length_b   1.000
_cell.length_c   1.000
_cell.angle_alpha   90.00
_cell.angle_beta   90.00
_cell.angle_gamma   90.00
#
_symmetry.space_group_name_H-M   'P 1'
#
loop_
_entity.id
_entity.type
_entity.pdbx_description
1 polymer ?
#
loop_
_entity_poly.entity_id
_entity_poly.type
_entity_poly.pdbx_seq_one_letter_code
_entity_poly.pdbx_strand_id
1 'polypeptide(L)' 'MMTNHKFEKGEGLASEVRRQFGAEAMTRFLRTLPAFRPEADIPDRFRELLDRLDGAENDNVDRRDQ' A
#
# COMPACT_ATOMS: atom_id res chain seq x y z
N MET A 1 36.68 2.91 14.21
CA MET A 1 35.67 3.03 13.14
C MET A 1 34.94 1.68 13.07
N MET A 2 33.75 1.60 13.64
CA MET A 2 32.90 0.40 13.78
C MET A 2 31.47 0.90 13.46
N THR A 3 30.57 0.29 12.69
CA THR A 3 30.46 -0.97 11.92
C THR A 3 29.18 -0.81 11.08
N ASN A 4 29.25 -0.84 9.74
CA ASN A 4 28.06 -0.75 8.87
C ASN A 4 27.36 -2.10 8.59
N HIS A 5 27.82 -3.20 9.20
CA HIS A 5 27.27 -4.55 8.97
C HIS A 5 25.81 -4.76 9.41
N LYS A 6 25.23 -3.83 10.16
CA LYS A 6 23.83 -3.92 10.63
C LYS A 6 22.84 -3.47 9.55
N PHE A 7 23.22 -2.52 8.70
CA PHE A 7 22.37 -1.96 7.64
C PHE A 7 22.22 -2.94 6.46
N GLU A 8 23.31 -3.58 6.02
CA GLU A 8 23.28 -4.59 4.94
C GLU A 8 22.39 -5.81 5.30
N LYS A 9 22.43 -6.25 6.57
CA LYS A 9 21.56 -7.32 7.06
C LYS A 9 20.09 -6.91 7.11
N GLY A 10 19.82 -5.64 7.43
CA GLY A 10 18.46 -5.09 7.48
C GLY A 10 17.83 -5.00 6.08
N GLU A 11 18.58 -4.53 5.09
CA GLU A 11 18.08 -4.44 3.71
C GLU A 11 17.86 -5.82 3.08
N GLY A 12 18.78 -6.76 3.32
CA GLY A 12 18.61 -8.16 2.90
C GLY A 12 17.37 -8.81 3.50
N LEU A 13 17.14 -8.60 4.80
CA LEU A 13 15.94 -9.11 5.48
C LEU A 13 14.66 -8.48 4.93
N ALA A 14 14.64 -7.16 4.75
CA ALA A 14 13.48 -6.48 4.20
C ALA A 14 13.15 -6.96 2.77
N SER A 15 14.19 -7.23 1.97
CA SER A 15 14.04 -7.81 0.63
C SER A 15 13.47 -9.22 0.68
N GLU A 16 13.97 -10.06 1.59
CA GLU A 16 13.48 -11.41 1.81
C GLU A 16 12.01 -11.43 2.24
N VAL A 17 11.66 -10.57 3.20
CA VAL A 17 10.29 -10.41 3.68
C VAL A 17 9.39 -10.00 2.52
N ARG A 18 9.75 -8.98 1.74
CA ARG A 18 8.97 -8.59 0.55
C ARG A 18 8.81 -9.73 -0.45
N ARG A 19 9.86 -10.53 -0.67
CA ARG A 19 9.82 -11.69 -1.57
C ARG A 19 8.87 -12.78 -1.08
N GLN A 20 8.89 -13.08 0.22
CA GLN A 20 8.00 -14.07 0.81
C GLN A 20 6.54 -13.61 0.83
N PHE A 21 6.29 -12.33 1.13
CA PHE A 21 4.94 -11.74 1.09
C PHE A 21 4.41 -11.59 -0.35
N GLY A 22 5.28 -11.38 -1.33
CA GLY A 22 4.91 -11.36 -2.75
C GLY A 22 4.72 -12.73 -3.38
N ALA A 23 5.09 -13.82 -2.68
CA ALA A 23 4.90 -15.17 -3.18
C ALA A 23 3.40 -15.51 -3.24
N GLU A 24 2.97 -16.06 -4.36
CA GLU A 24 1.56 -16.35 -4.62
C GLU A 24 0.93 -17.29 -3.57
N ALA A 25 1.72 -18.22 -3.02
CA ALA A 25 1.31 -19.08 -1.92
C ALA A 25 1.01 -18.28 -0.64
N MET A 26 1.83 -17.28 -0.31
CA MET A 26 1.61 -16.39 0.84
C MET A 26 0.39 -15.52 0.62
N THR A 27 0.21 -14.96 -0.60
CA THR A 27 -1.00 -14.20 -0.95
C THR A 27 -2.27 -15.01 -0.80
N ARG A 28 -2.28 -16.27 -1.26
CA ARG A 28 -3.42 -17.19 -1.06
C ARG A 28 -3.66 -17.48 0.41
N PHE A 29 -2.61 -17.72 1.18
CA PHE A 29 -2.71 -17.95 2.63
C PHE A 29 -3.31 -16.75 3.36
N LEU A 30 -2.78 -15.54 3.13
CA LEU A 30 -3.28 -14.31 3.74
C LEU A 30 -4.76 -14.07 3.43
N ARG A 31 -5.22 -14.34 2.20
CA ARG A 31 -6.65 -14.24 1.83
C ARG A 31 -7.58 -15.14 2.64
N THR A 32 -7.08 -16.20 3.26
CA THR A 32 -7.90 -17.05 4.14
C THR A 32 -8.07 -16.45 5.54
N LEU A 33 -7.13 -15.60 5.96
CA LEU A 33 -7.12 -14.99 7.29
C LEU A 33 -8.15 -13.86 7.40
N PRO A 34 -8.98 -13.83 8.45
CA PRO A 34 -10.03 -12.81 8.61
C PRO A 34 -9.53 -11.36 8.53
N ALA A 35 -8.35 -11.07 9.09
CA ALA A 35 -7.78 -9.72 9.12
C ALA A 35 -7.32 -9.19 7.75
N PHE A 36 -7.17 -10.06 6.76
CA PHE A 36 -6.71 -9.73 5.40
C PHE A 36 -7.79 -10.01 4.35
N ARG A 37 -9.01 -10.34 4.78
CA ARG A 37 -10.12 -10.42 3.85
C ARG A 37 -10.36 -9.03 3.28
N PRO A 38 -10.53 -8.90 1.95
CA PRO A 38 -10.97 -7.64 1.40
C PRO A 38 -12.31 -7.29 2.05
N GLU A 39 -12.35 -6.13 2.70
CA GLU A 39 -13.58 -5.57 3.23
C GLU A 39 -14.52 -5.32 2.04
N ALA A 40 -15.77 -5.78 2.13
CA ALA A 40 -16.71 -5.71 1.02
C ALA A 40 -17.04 -4.26 0.66
N ASP A 41 -16.98 -3.38 1.66
CA ASP A 41 -17.17 -1.94 1.53
C ASP A 41 -15.84 -1.20 1.69
N ILE A 42 -15.74 -0.06 1.01
CA ILE A 42 -14.61 0.86 1.13
C ILE A 42 -14.68 1.53 2.51
N PRO A 43 -13.63 1.44 3.35
CA PRO A 43 -13.55 2.20 4.59
C PRO A 43 -13.76 3.70 4.38
N ASP A 44 -14.45 4.36 5.30
CA ASP A 44 -14.83 5.78 5.17
C ASP A 44 -13.63 6.71 4.90
N ARG A 45 -12.48 6.44 5.52
CA ARG A 45 -11.24 7.18 5.25
C ARG A 45 -10.84 7.17 3.78
N PHE A 46 -11.05 6.06 3.08
CA PHE A 46 -10.74 5.99 1.65
C PHE A 46 -11.80 6.71 0.81
N ARG A 47 -13.07 6.70 1.22
CA ARG A 47 -14.13 7.50 0.58
C ARG A 47 -13.81 8.99 0.67
N GLU A 48 -13.46 9.50 1.85
CA GLU A 48 -13.09 10.90 2.05
C GLU A 48 -11.89 11.33 1.18
N LEU A 49 -10.91 10.43 1.00
CA LEU A 49 -9.75 10.70 0.15
C LEU A 49 -10.12 10.74 -1.35
N LEU A 50 -11.04 9.87 -1.77
CA LEU A 50 -11.57 9.86 -3.14
C LEU A 50 -12.43 11.11 -3.41
N ASP A 51 -13.30 11.49 -2.48
CA ASP A 51 -14.10 12.71 -2.61
C ASP A 51 -13.20 13.96 -2.73
N ARG A 52 -12.12 14.01 -1.95
CA ARG A 52 -11.12 15.08 -2.06
C ARG A 52 -10.38 15.05 -3.40
N LEU A 53 -10.08 13.87 -3.92
CA LEU A 53 -9.43 13.71 -5.23
C LEU A 53 -10.36 14.20 -6.34
N ASP A 54 -11.62 13.77 -6.34
CA ASP A 54 -12.64 14.18 -7.30
C ASP A 54 -12.84 15.70 -7.27
N GLY A 55 -12.89 16.31 -6.08
CA GLY A 55 -12.94 17.77 -5.95
C GLY A 55 -11.73 18.46 -6.59
N ALA A 56 -10.52 17.96 -6.33
CA ALA A 56 -9.30 18.53 -6.92
C ALA A 56 -9.20 18.31 -8.44
N GLU A 57 -9.74 17.23 -8.97
CA GLU A 57 -9.80 16.97 -10.41
C GLU A 57 -10.79 17.91 -11.09
N ASN A 58 -11.98 18.07 -10.54
CA ASN A 58 -13.00 18.98 -11.07
C ASN A 58 -12.54 20.45 -11.05
N ASP A 59 -11.89 20.90 -9.97
CA ASP A 59 -11.29 22.23 -9.88
C ASP A 59 -10.15 22.46 -10.90
N ASN A 60 -9.43 21.39 -11.26
CA ASN A 60 -8.40 21.44 -12.29
C ASN A 60 -8.97 21.41 -13.70
N VAL A 61 -10.08 20.71 -13.92
CA VAL A 61 -10.81 20.69 -15.20
C VAL A 61 -11.39 22.08 -15.48
N ASP A 62 -12.06 22.70 -14.50
CA ASP A 62 -12.62 24.05 -14.61
C ASP A 62 -11.56 25.13 -14.89
N ARG A 63 -10.31 24.92 -14.44
CA ARG A 63 -9.17 25.78 -14.75
C ARG A 63 -8.56 25.57 -16.15
N ARG A 64 -8.81 24.43 -16.79
CA ARG A 64 -8.30 24.14 -18.15
C ARG A 64 -9.26 24.59 -19.25
N ASP A 65 -10.53 24.77 -18.90
CA ASP A 65 -11.59 25.26 -19.80
C ASP A 65 -11.74 26.81 -19.77
N GLN A 66 -10.85 27.52 -19.04
CA GLN A 66 -10.66 28.98 -19.07
C GLN A 66 -9.38 29.36 -19.82
#